data_AF-A0A2D9C6Q1-F1
#
_entry.id   AF-A0A2D9C6Q1-F1
#
_cell.length_a   1.000
_cell.length_b   1.000
_cell.length_c   1.000
_cell.angle_alpha   90.00
_cell.angle_beta   90.00
_cell.angle_gamma   90.00
#
_symmetry.space_group_name_H-M   'P 1'
#
loop_
_entity.id
_entity.type
_entity.pdbx_description
1 polymer ?
#
loop_
_entity_poly.entity_id
_entity_poly.type
_entity_poly.pdbx_seq_one_letter_code
_entity_poly.pdbx_strand_id
1 'polypeptide(L)'
;MTIKQQGGIFGRNPTFNDVTIEGTLTTSGSQSYDELTIDNINLNSTLIQIDANNAGQTSALNRILFKDTDTSTEIGQPLGQIDFWNNDSQNGVAARIQGISEWTSGISGIAMYTGSGGSPALAETLRLTWDGQVKATRGNFRVESGYGLNFAATSDATGATSELFDDYEEGTWTATVKGSTSDPSSALTATGYYTKIGDTVTAWVRIQNGTSTGASGNASISGLPYTSNASVYAVNDVFCNQLNTASLLVQVDPSTTVIRLLQENGNAATWSSSGAGMYASVQVTYKV
;
A
#
# COMPACT_ATOMS: atom_id res chain seq x y z
N MET A 1 -40.49 36.35 37.16
CA MET A 1 -41.71 37.18 36.99
C MET A 1 -42.93 36.31 37.28
N THR A 2 -43.53 36.42 38.46
CA THR A 2 -44.75 35.67 38.81
C THR A 2 -45.94 36.37 38.15
N ILE A 3 -46.36 35.86 36.99
CA ILE A 3 -47.57 36.34 36.30
C ILE A 3 -48.77 35.86 37.11
N LYS A 4 -49.16 36.66 38.11
CA LYS A 4 -50.42 36.49 38.83
C LYS A 4 -51.56 36.92 37.90
N GLN A 5 -52.56 36.07 37.90
CA GLN A 5 -53.72 35.95 37.01
C GLN A 5 -54.71 37.14 37.07
N GLN A 6 -54.24 38.39 36.95
CA GLN A 6 -55.10 39.57 36.91
C GLN A 6 -54.91 40.31 35.58
N GLY A 7 -55.72 39.94 34.59
CA GLY A 7 -56.06 40.80 33.45
C GLY A 7 -55.15 40.73 32.22
N GLY A 8 -55.59 39.98 31.20
CA GLY A 8 -55.54 40.46 29.82
C GLY A 8 -54.21 40.47 29.06
N ILE A 9 -53.48 39.35 29.01
CA ILE A 9 -52.45 39.13 27.97
C ILE A 9 -52.72 37.86 27.14
N PHE A 10 -53.51 36.90 27.65
CA PHE A 10 -53.80 35.60 27.00
C PHE A 10 -54.68 35.63 25.74
N GLY A 11 -54.93 36.81 25.16
CA GLY A 11 -55.65 36.96 23.88
C GLY A 11 -54.88 37.73 22.82
N ARG A 12 -53.61 38.06 23.09
CA ARG A 12 -52.72 38.80 22.17
C ARG A 12 -51.43 38.02 22.06
N ASN A 13 -50.89 37.88 20.84
CA ASN A 13 -49.60 37.21 20.60
C ASN A 13 -48.47 38.11 21.13
N PRO A 14 -47.93 37.87 22.34
CA PRO A 14 -46.92 38.74 22.90
C PRO A 14 -45.58 38.43 22.25
N THR A 15 -44.79 39.46 21.96
CA THR A 15 -43.39 39.33 21.55
C THR A 15 -42.49 39.63 22.75
N PHE A 16 -41.43 38.85 22.92
CA PHE A 16 -40.42 39.08 23.95
C PHE A 16 -39.12 39.46 23.27
N ASN A 17 -38.46 40.49 23.76
CA ASN A 17 -37.13 40.87 23.27
C ASN A 17 -36.06 39.94 23.85
N ASP A 18 -36.20 39.60 25.14
CA ASP A 18 -35.31 38.70 25.86
C ASP A 18 -36.11 37.69 26.67
N VAL A 19 -35.61 36.46 26.71
CA VAL A 19 -36.16 35.36 27.51
C VAL A 19 -35.01 34.67 28.23
N THR A 20 -35.05 34.67 29.57
CA THR A 20 -34.09 33.96 30.42
C THR A 20 -34.81 32.87 31.18
N ILE A 21 -34.27 31.65 31.19
CA ILE A 21 -34.86 30.47 31.83
C ILE A 21 -33.78 29.83 32.71
N GLU A 22 -34.08 29.63 33.99
CA GLU A 22 -33.15 29.06 34.98
C GLU A 22 -33.09 27.50 34.94
N GLY A 23 -33.59 26.89 33.85
CA GLY A 23 -33.74 25.44 33.70
C GLY A 23 -34.00 25.03 32.25
N THR A 24 -34.67 23.90 32.06
CA THR A 24 -34.92 23.35 30.71
C THR A 24 -35.99 24.15 29.96
N LEU A 25 -35.65 24.60 28.76
CA LEU A 25 -36.63 25.05 27.77
C LEU A 25 -37.13 23.84 26.96
N THR A 26 -38.42 23.56 27.04
CA THR A 26 -39.08 22.55 26.19
C THR A 26 -39.94 23.26 25.16
N THR A 27 -39.69 22.99 23.88
CA THR A 27 -40.51 23.48 22.75
C THR A 27 -41.08 22.29 21.99
N SER A 28 -42.20 22.49 21.29
CA SER A 28 -42.79 21.50 20.39
C SER A 28 -42.60 21.94 18.94
N GLY A 29 -42.45 20.96 18.04
CA GLY A 29 -42.27 21.21 16.62
C GLY A 29 -40.90 21.80 16.24
N SER A 30 -40.76 22.14 14.96
CA SER A 30 -39.53 22.71 14.40
C SER A 30 -39.30 24.13 14.89
N GLN A 31 -38.05 24.43 15.25
CA GLN A 31 -37.62 25.77 15.61
C GLN A 31 -36.81 26.36 14.45
N SER A 32 -36.98 27.65 14.21
CA SER A 32 -36.23 28.40 13.20
C SER A 32 -35.53 29.55 13.91
N TYR A 33 -34.24 29.68 13.64
CA TYR A 33 -33.38 30.71 14.22
C TYR A 33 -32.56 31.33 13.08
N ASP A 34 -32.37 32.64 13.13
CA ASP A 34 -31.42 33.32 12.23
C ASP A 34 -29.97 33.00 12.65
N GLU A 35 -29.72 32.98 13.95
CA GLU A 35 -28.46 32.56 14.58
C GLU A 35 -28.75 31.72 15.82
N LEU A 36 -27.95 30.68 16.04
CA LEU A 36 -28.06 29.79 17.17
C LEU A 36 -26.66 29.54 17.75
N THR A 37 -26.40 30.11 18.93
CA THR A 37 -25.17 29.87 19.70
C THR A 37 -25.50 28.91 20.82
N ILE A 38 -24.85 27.74 20.82
CA ILE A 38 -25.01 26.70 21.83
C ILE A 38 -23.62 26.24 22.27
N ASP A 39 -23.40 26.15 23.58
CA ASP A 39 -22.12 25.67 24.13
C ASP A 39 -21.93 24.16 23.90
N ASN A 40 -22.97 23.37 24.17
CA ASN A 40 -22.95 21.91 24.02
C ASN A 40 -24.26 21.38 23.45
N ILE A 41 -24.15 20.50 22.46
CA ILE A 41 -25.28 19.80 21.86
C ILE A 41 -25.18 18.32 22.23
N ASN A 42 -26.12 17.83 23.02
CA ASN A 42 -26.28 16.41 23.31
C ASN A 42 -27.62 15.92 22.74
N LEU A 43 -27.57 14.98 21.81
CA LEU A 43 -28.73 14.48 21.07
C LEU A 43 -28.86 12.98 21.30
N ASN A 44 -30.06 12.55 21.70
CA ASN A 44 -30.42 11.13 21.79
C ASN A 44 -30.95 10.56 20.45
N SER A 45 -30.67 11.26 19.34
CA SER A 45 -31.08 10.88 17.99
C SER A 45 -30.00 10.03 17.33
N THR A 46 -30.41 9.19 16.37
CA THR A 46 -29.47 8.46 15.50
C THR A 46 -28.95 9.30 14.34
N LEU A 47 -29.56 10.46 14.08
CA LEU A 47 -29.21 11.36 12.99
C LEU A 47 -29.05 12.79 13.49
N ILE A 48 -27.94 13.41 13.07
CA ILE A 48 -27.71 14.84 13.07
C ILE A 48 -27.60 15.26 11.60
N GLN A 49 -28.48 16.14 11.15
CA GLN A 49 -28.49 16.64 9.77
C GLN A 49 -28.15 18.13 9.77
N ILE A 50 -27.13 18.51 9.00
CA ILE A 50 -26.71 19.90 8.80
C ILE A 50 -26.90 20.21 7.32
N ASP A 51 -28.05 20.80 6.99
CA ASP A 51 -28.39 21.19 5.62
C ASP A 51 -27.98 22.63 5.34
N ALA A 52 -26.73 22.83 4.96
CA ALA A 52 -26.28 24.10 4.41
C ALA A 52 -26.57 24.12 2.90
N ASN A 53 -27.39 25.09 2.45
CA ASN A 53 -27.79 25.23 1.06
C ASN A 53 -27.45 26.62 0.52
N ASN A 54 -26.68 26.64 -0.56
CA ASN A 54 -26.20 27.83 -1.26
C ASN A 54 -26.76 27.89 -2.70
N ALA A 55 -27.91 27.25 -2.97
CA ALA A 55 -28.51 27.12 -4.29
C ALA A 55 -28.49 28.44 -5.08
N GLY A 56 -27.93 28.36 -6.30
CA GLY A 56 -27.87 29.48 -7.24
C GLY A 56 -26.65 30.40 -7.11
N GLN A 57 -25.71 30.14 -6.20
CA GLN A 57 -24.48 30.92 -6.05
C GLN A 57 -23.26 30.10 -6.49
N THR A 58 -22.54 30.54 -7.53
CA THR A 58 -21.37 29.83 -8.08
C THR A 58 -20.12 29.89 -7.19
N SER A 59 -20.14 30.69 -6.12
CA SER A 59 -18.94 30.94 -5.28
C SER A 59 -19.20 30.90 -3.76
N ALA A 60 -20.41 30.54 -3.31
CA ALA A 60 -20.68 30.34 -1.89
C ALA A 60 -20.26 28.91 -1.46
N LEU A 61 -19.72 28.75 -0.26
CA LEU A 61 -19.32 27.45 0.30
C LEU A 61 -20.20 27.11 1.51
N ASN A 62 -20.73 25.89 1.52
CA ASN A 62 -21.31 25.27 2.70
C ASN A 62 -20.16 24.69 3.54
N ARG A 63 -20.03 25.07 4.81
CA ARG A 63 -18.88 24.69 5.66
C ARG A 63 -19.29 24.23 7.04
N ILE A 64 -18.59 23.23 7.54
CA ILE A 64 -18.44 22.95 8.96
C ILE A 64 -17.04 23.43 9.34
N LEU A 65 -16.94 24.34 10.31
CA LEU A 65 -15.67 24.93 10.72
C LEU A 65 -15.25 24.42 12.08
N PHE A 66 -14.06 23.84 12.14
CA PHE A 66 -13.30 23.69 13.37
C PHE A 66 -12.26 24.81 13.40
N LYS A 67 -12.27 25.65 14.44
CA LYS A 67 -11.41 26.82 14.54
C LYS A 67 -10.61 26.76 15.83
N ASP A 68 -9.29 26.65 15.70
CA ASP A 68 -8.36 27.01 16.77
C ASP A 68 -8.21 28.53 16.81
N THR A 69 -8.39 29.12 17.98
CA THR A 69 -8.21 30.56 18.22
C THR A 69 -6.87 30.88 18.86
N ASP A 70 -6.07 29.88 19.19
CA ASP A 70 -4.69 30.10 19.63
C ASP A 70 -3.88 30.79 18.51
N THR A 71 -2.98 31.66 18.93
CA THR A 71 -2.10 32.44 18.06
C THR A 71 -0.70 31.83 17.96
N SER A 72 -0.38 30.86 18.83
CA SER A 72 0.79 29.99 18.69
C SER A 72 0.42 28.67 18.01
N THR A 73 1.36 28.14 17.23
CA THR A 73 1.29 26.76 16.73
C THR A 73 2.60 26.05 17.04
N GLU A 74 2.51 24.94 17.77
CA GLU A 74 3.62 24.00 17.96
C GLU A 74 3.46 22.80 17.02
N ILE A 75 4.55 22.13 16.65
CA ILE A 75 4.47 20.93 15.80
C ILE A 75 3.65 19.85 16.53
N GLY A 76 2.63 19.31 15.85
CA GLY A 76 1.77 18.27 16.41
C GLY A 76 0.56 18.79 17.18
N GLN A 77 0.36 20.10 17.27
CA GLN A 77 -0.81 20.70 17.90
C GLN A 77 -2.10 20.33 17.15
N PRO A 78 -3.12 19.78 17.84
CA PRO A 78 -4.46 19.61 17.28
C PRO A 78 -5.12 20.95 16.98
N LEU A 79 -5.66 21.11 15.77
CA LEU A 79 -6.40 22.31 15.33
C LEU A 79 -7.92 22.12 15.36
N GLY A 80 -8.35 20.85 15.43
CA GLY A 80 -9.74 20.41 15.39
C GLY A 80 -9.80 18.92 15.08
N GLN A 81 -10.81 18.22 15.58
CA GLN A 81 -10.92 16.77 15.40
C GLN A 81 -12.35 16.27 15.34
N ILE A 82 -12.50 15.08 14.76
CA ILE A 82 -13.70 14.26 14.80
C ILE A 82 -13.29 12.95 15.49
N ASP A 83 -13.97 12.63 16.59
CA ASP A 83 -13.74 11.43 17.38
C ASP A 83 -14.85 10.39 17.13
N PHE A 84 -14.44 9.16 16.85
CA PHE A 84 -15.34 8.02 16.70
C PHE A 84 -15.28 7.18 17.96
N TRP A 85 -16.33 7.24 18.77
CA TRP A 85 -16.40 6.56 20.06
C TRP A 85 -16.86 5.10 19.94
N ASN A 86 -16.27 4.22 20.75
CA ASN A 86 -16.74 2.85 20.96
C ASN A 86 -17.06 2.64 22.45
N ASN A 87 -18.19 2.00 22.73
CA ASN A 87 -18.65 1.67 24.09
C ASN A 87 -18.70 0.14 24.34
N ASP A 88 -18.09 -0.66 23.45
CA ASP A 88 -17.81 -2.07 23.70
C ASP A 88 -16.74 -2.19 24.82
N SER A 89 -16.17 -3.39 24.99
CA SER A 89 -15.23 -3.81 26.04
C SER A 89 -14.06 -2.85 26.31
N GLN A 90 -13.83 -1.87 25.43
CA GLN A 90 -13.01 -0.68 25.68
C GLN A 90 -13.80 0.59 25.38
N ASN A 91 -14.20 1.28 26.44
CA ASN A 91 -14.93 2.53 26.37
C ASN A 91 -13.98 3.69 26.05
N GLY A 92 -14.16 4.36 24.91
CA GLY A 92 -13.32 5.48 24.52
C GLY A 92 -13.39 5.82 23.03
N VAL A 93 -12.59 6.81 22.62
CA VAL A 93 -12.39 7.12 21.20
C VAL A 93 -11.61 5.98 20.53
N ALA A 94 -12.23 5.30 19.57
CA ALA A 94 -11.66 4.18 18.82
C ALA A 94 -10.92 4.61 17.56
N ALA A 95 -11.31 5.75 16.97
CA ALA A 95 -10.61 6.36 15.84
C ALA A 95 -10.78 7.88 15.86
N ARG A 96 -9.87 8.59 15.19
CA ARG A 96 -9.90 10.05 15.08
C ARG A 96 -9.46 10.52 13.70
N ILE A 97 -10.10 11.56 13.19
CA ILE A 97 -9.58 12.42 12.12
C ILE A 97 -9.25 13.76 12.74
N GLN A 98 -8.02 14.25 12.57
CA GLN A 98 -7.54 15.45 13.24
C GLN A 98 -6.80 16.36 12.25
N GLY A 99 -7.16 17.64 12.24
CA GLY A 99 -6.31 18.68 11.67
C GLY A 99 -5.13 18.91 12.62
N ILE A 100 -3.91 18.85 12.09
CA ILE A 100 -2.70 18.93 12.90
C ILE A 100 -1.70 19.90 12.28
N SER A 101 -1.08 20.74 13.10
CA SER A 101 0.05 21.54 12.65
C SER A 101 1.27 20.65 12.38
N GLU A 102 1.95 20.91 11.28
CA GLU A 102 3.17 20.18 10.88
C GLU A 102 4.43 21.03 11.06
N TRP A 103 4.25 22.34 11.20
CA TRP A 103 5.31 23.32 11.46
C TRP A 103 4.78 24.48 12.29
N THR A 104 5.71 25.27 12.84
CA THR A 104 5.42 26.60 13.37
C THR A 104 5.04 27.49 12.17
N SER A 105 3.90 28.20 12.25
CA SER A 105 3.29 29.05 11.17
C SER A 105 2.05 28.46 10.49
N GLY A 106 1.30 27.58 11.15
CA GLY A 106 -0.03 27.14 10.68
C GLY A 106 -0.04 26.23 9.44
N ILE A 107 1.13 25.80 8.97
CA ILE A 107 1.25 24.71 7.99
C ILE A 107 0.68 23.46 8.65
N SER A 108 -0.27 22.82 7.98
CA SER A 108 -1.09 21.80 8.59
C SER A 108 -1.36 20.64 7.64
N GLY A 109 -1.55 19.47 8.23
CA GLY A 109 -1.98 18.25 7.56
C GLY A 109 -3.23 17.67 8.20
N ILE A 110 -3.65 16.52 7.70
CA ILE A 110 -4.74 15.72 8.28
C ILE A 110 -4.14 14.40 8.74
N ALA A 111 -4.23 14.13 10.03
CA ALA A 111 -3.81 12.87 10.63
C ALA A 111 -5.02 12.00 10.97
N MET A 112 -4.90 10.71 10.71
CA MET A 112 -5.88 9.70 11.07
C MET A 112 -5.28 8.76 12.11
N TYR A 113 -6.03 8.52 13.18
CA TYR A 113 -5.59 7.69 14.28
C TYR A 113 -6.54 6.52 14.48
N THR A 114 -5.98 5.37 14.87
CA THR A 114 -6.75 4.16 15.21
C THR A 114 -6.24 3.56 16.51
N GLY A 115 -7.17 3.05 17.32
CA GLY A 115 -6.86 2.21 18.47
C GLY A 115 -6.61 0.77 18.04
N SER A 116 -5.77 0.04 18.79
CA SER A 116 -5.77 -1.43 18.75
C SER A 116 -6.71 -1.92 19.85
N GLY A 117 -7.62 -2.84 19.54
CA GLY A 117 -8.48 -3.48 20.56
C GLY A 117 -7.63 -4.06 21.67
N GLY A 118 -7.58 -3.40 22.82
CA GLY A 118 -6.61 -3.65 23.87
C GLY A 118 -6.13 -2.39 24.60
N SER A 119 -6.13 -1.20 23.98
CA SER A 119 -5.67 0.05 24.60
C SER A 119 -6.51 1.27 24.18
N PRO A 120 -6.88 2.18 25.11
CA PRO A 120 -7.54 3.45 24.78
C PRO A 120 -6.60 4.46 24.09
N ALA A 121 -5.31 4.13 23.94
CA ALA A 121 -4.34 4.99 23.27
C ALA A 121 -4.47 4.85 21.74
N LEU A 122 -4.82 5.96 21.10
CA LEU A 122 -4.81 6.10 19.65
C LEU A 122 -3.37 6.22 19.13
N ALA A 123 -3.08 5.55 18.02
CA ALA A 123 -1.84 5.71 17.27
C ALA A 123 -2.14 6.28 15.89
N GLU A 124 -1.32 7.22 15.43
CA GLU A 124 -1.43 7.74 14.07
C GLU A 124 -1.11 6.61 13.07
N THR A 125 -2.00 6.38 12.10
CA THR A 125 -1.80 5.35 11.08
C THR A 125 -1.66 5.91 9.66
N LEU A 126 -2.24 7.07 9.39
CA LEU A 126 -2.17 7.73 8.08
C LEU A 126 -2.10 9.24 8.25
N ARG A 127 -1.34 9.91 7.37
CA ARG A 127 -1.27 11.36 7.31
C ARG A 127 -1.28 11.86 5.87
N LEU A 128 -2.08 12.88 5.61
CA LEU A 128 -1.94 13.77 4.45
C LEU A 128 -1.15 14.99 4.90
N THR A 129 0.05 15.17 4.35
CA THR A 129 0.93 16.28 4.72
C THR A 129 0.63 17.53 3.89
N TRP A 130 1.13 18.67 4.34
CA TRP A 130 0.96 19.97 3.68
C TRP A 130 1.51 19.99 2.24
N ASP A 131 2.53 19.19 1.94
CA ASP A 131 3.14 19.08 0.60
C ASP A 131 2.43 18.04 -0.29
N GLY A 132 1.28 17.52 0.15
CA GLY A 132 0.44 16.63 -0.63
C GLY A 132 0.86 15.16 -0.60
N GLN A 133 1.76 14.77 0.30
CA GLN A 133 2.15 13.37 0.45
C GLN A 133 1.12 12.59 1.27
N VAL A 134 0.95 11.31 0.92
CA VAL A 134 0.23 10.34 1.74
C VAL A 134 1.27 9.50 2.48
N LYS A 135 1.27 9.56 3.81
CA LYS A 135 2.23 8.85 4.66
C LYS A 135 1.52 7.80 5.50
N ALA A 136 1.89 6.54 5.32
CA ALA A 136 1.61 5.49 6.29
C ALA A 136 2.55 5.70 7.48
N THR A 137 2.01 6.15 8.61
CA THR A 137 2.78 6.35 9.85
C THR A 137 2.89 5.08 10.67
N ARG A 138 2.09 4.06 10.35
CA ARG A 138 2.18 2.71 10.91
C ARG A 138 1.91 1.67 9.83
N GLY A 139 2.77 0.65 9.75
CA GLY A 139 2.69 -0.39 8.73
C GLY A 139 3.18 0.08 7.35
N ASN A 140 2.95 -0.77 6.34
CA ASN A 140 3.29 -0.48 4.95
C ASN A 140 2.03 -0.10 4.17
N PHE A 141 2.21 0.62 3.06
CA PHE A 141 1.16 0.67 2.04
C PHE A 141 1.02 -0.71 1.40
N ARG A 142 -0.19 -1.26 1.46
CA ARG A 142 -0.56 -2.52 0.83
C ARG A 142 -1.63 -2.24 -0.21
N VAL A 143 -1.44 -2.78 -1.41
CA VAL A 143 -2.46 -2.84 -2.45
C VAL A 143 -3.08 -4.24 -2.46
N GLU A 144 -4.36 -4.32 -2.83
CA GLU A 144 -5.06 -5.61 -2.95
C GLU A 144 -4.60 -6.38 -4.19
N SER A 145 -4.88 -7.69 -4.22
CA SER A 145 -4.56 -8.53 -5.38
C SER A 145 -5.23 -7.98 -6.66
N GLY A 146 -4.47 -7.90 -7.75
CA GLY A 146 -4.92 -7.32 -9.01
C GLY A 146 -4.79 -5.80 -9.11
N TYR A 147 -4.21 -5.14 -8.09
CA TYR A 147 -3.89 -3.72 -8.11
C TYR A 147 -2.38 -3.50 -7.91
N GLY A 148 -1.93 -2.30 -8.25
CA GLY A 148 -0.54 -1.87 -8.15
C GLY A 148 -0.44 -0.35 -7.99
N LEU A 149 0.80 0.16 -8.08
CA LEU A 149 1.06 1.59 -8.17
C LEU A 149 1.07 1.99 -9.65
N ASN A 150 0.23 2.94 -10.05
CA ASN A 150 0.11 3.38 -11.44
C ASN A 150 0.89 4.69 -11.65
N PHE A 151 1.77 4.71 -12.66
CA PHE A 151 2.61 5.86 -13.01
C PHE A 151 2.17 6.65 -14.26
N ALA A 152 0.98 6.36 -14.81
CA ALA A 152 0.45 6.93 -16.06
C ALA A 152 0.01 8.40 -16.05
N ALA A 153 0.60 9.23 -15.19
CA ALA A 153 0.31 10.66 -15.12
C ALA A 153 1.11 11.50 -16.14
N THR A 154 1.98 10.88 -16.93
CA THR A 154 2.89 11.58 -17.87
C THR A 154 2.66 11.17 -19.32
N SER A 155 3.34 11.83 -20.26
CA SER A 155 3.32 11.43 -21.67
C SER A 155 4.18 10.18 -21.88
N ASP A 156 3.61 9.17 -22.54
CA ASP A 156 4.28 7.88 -22.72
C ASP A 156 5.19 7.85 -23.94
N ALA A 157 6.21 7.00 -23.87
CA ALA A 157 6.98 6.61 -25.04
C ALA A 157 6.09 5.78 -26.00
N THR A 158 6.34 5.90 -27.31
CA THR A 158 5.66 5.06 -28.30
C THR A 158 5.91 3.58 -28.01
N GLY A 159 4.83 2.79 -27.88
CA GLY A 159 4.91 1.36 -27.60
C GLY A 159 4.83 0.99 -26.11
N ALA A 160 4.69 1.95 -25.19
CA ALA A 160 4.33 1.66 -23.80
C ALA A 160 2.97 0.96 -23.73
N THR A 161 2.88 -0.11 -22.94
CA THR A 161 1.67 -0.93 -22.79
C THR A 161 1.15 -0.99 -21.34
N SER A 162 2.01 -0.68 -20.36
CA SER A 162 1.66 -0.64 -18.95
C SER A 162 2.64 0.25 -18.18
N GLU A 163 2.12 1.00 -17.21
CA GLU A 163 2.87 1.71 -16.16
C GLU A 163 2.39 1.30 -14.76
N LEU A 164 1.75 0.13 -14.68
CA LEU A 164 1.36 -0.47 -13.42
C LEU A 164 2.54 -1.24 -12.82
N PHE A 165 2.92 -0.88 -11.61
CA PHE A 165 3.85 -1.64 -10.78
C PHE A 165 3.05 -2.48 -9.78
N ASP A 166 2.81 -3.74 -10.13
CA ASP A 166 1.87 -4.65 -9.44
C ASP A 166 2.55 -5.77 -8.65
N ASP A 167 3.73 -6.23 -9.07
CA ASP A 167 4.40 -7.38 -8.45
C ASP A 167 5.80 -7.09 -7.91
N TYR A 168 6.04 -7.52 -6.66
CA TYR A 168 7.37 -7.67 -6.06
C TYR A 168 7.39 -8.98 -5.27
N GLU A 169 8.25 -9.93 -5.66
CA GLU A 169 8.39 -11.21 -4.96
C GLU A 169 9.86 -11.58 -4.80
N GLU A 170 10.27 -11.95 -3.59
CA GLU A 170 11.56 -12.59 -3.33
C GLU A 170 11.30 -14.02 -2.87
N GLY A 171 12.10 -14.96 -3.38
CA GLY A 171 11.88 -16.35 -3.04
C GLY A 171 13.05 -17.25 -3.34
N THR A 172 12.80 -18.53 -3.13
CA THR A 172 13.73 -19.61 -3.47
C THR A 172 13.10 -20.50 -4.54
N TRP A 173 13.96 -21.18 -5.29
CA TRP A 173 13.55 -22.18 -6.27
C TRP A 173 14.49 -23.38 -6.22
N THR A 174 14.02 -24.52 -6.72
CA THR A 174 14.83 -25.75 -6.79
C THR A 174 15.41 -25.89 -8.19
N ALA A 175 16.70 -25.59 -8.34
CA ALA A 175 17.43 -25.78 -9.57
C ALA A 175 17.81 -27.24 -9.75
N THR A 176 17.64 -27.78 -10.96
CA THR A 176 18.01 -29.15 -11.30
C THR A 176 18.94 -29.16 -12.50
N VAL A 177 20.11 -29.76 -12.35
CA VAL A 177 21.08 -29.94 -13.45
C VAL A 177 20.62 -31.08 -14.36
N LYS A 178 20.69 -30.86 -15.68
CA LYS A 178 20.18 -31.78 -16.71
C LYS A 178 21.21 -32.01 -17.82
N GLY A 179 21.05 -33.14 -18.51
CA GLY A 179 21.75 -33.45 -19.76
C GLY A 179 20.75 -33.81 -20.85
N SER A 180 20.93 -33.32 -22.08
CA SER A 180 19.95 -33.55 -23.15
C SER A 180 19.87 -35.01 -23.63
N THR A 181 20.94 -35.79 -23.43
CA THR A 181 20.99 -37.20 -23.82
C THR A 181 20.69 -38.09 -22.61
N SER A 182 21.32 -37.80 -21.48
CA SER A 182 21.03 -38.45 -20.20
C SER A 182 21.24 -37.46 -19.06
N ASP A 183 20.37 -37.53 -18.06
CA ASP A 183 20.51 -36.79 -16.81
C ASP A 183 21.56 -37.43 -15.89
N PRO A 184 22.06 -36.70 -14.86
CA PRO A 184 22.80 -37.31 -13.76
C PRO A 184 22.05 -38.51 -13.17
N SER A 185 22.78 -39.58 -12.84
CA SER A 185 22.25 -40.84 -12.31
C SER A 185 21.47 -40.67 -11.00
N SER A 186 21.82 -39.63 -10.24
CA SER A 186 21.08 -39.14 -9.08
C SER A 186 20.73 -37.68 -9.34
N ALA A 187 19.51 -37.27 -9.02
CA ALA A 187 19.07 -35.89 -9.23
C ALA A 187 20.04 -34.90 -8.57
N LEU A 188 20.69 -34.08 -9.40
CA LEU A 188 21.60 -33.04 -8.93
C LEU A 188 20.83 -31.73 -8.81
N THR A 189 20.42 -31.41 -7.59
CA THR A 189 19.62 -30.21 -7.27
C THR A 189 20.37 -29.23 -6.39
N ALA A 190 20.05 -27.94 -6.52
CA ALA A 190 20.54 -26.87 -5.65
C ALA A 190 19.43 -25.85 -5.36
N THR A 191 19.46 -25.23 -4.18
CA THR A 191 18.56 -24.11 -3.86
C THR A 191 19.08 -22.85 -4.57
N GLY A 192 18.24 -22.29 -5.43
CA GLY A 192 18.44 -20.97 -6.02
C GLY A 192 17.57 -19.92 -5.33
N TYR A 193 17.90 -18.65 -5.59
CA TYR A 193 17.17 -17.47 -5.10
C TYR A 193 16.69 -16.64 -6.28
N TYR A 194 15.64 -15.85 -6.10
CA TYR A 194 15.18 -14.92 -7.11
C TYR A 194 14.51 -13.67 -6.52
N THR A 195 14.48 -12.62 -7.34
CA THR A 195 13.67 -11.42 -7.13
C THR A 195 12.89 -11.15 -8.41
N LYS A 196 11.56 -11.06 -8.32
CA LYS A 196 10.64 -10.60 -9.37
C LYS A 196 10.26 -9.15 -9.09
N ILE A 197 10.40 -8.31 -10.10
CA ILE A 197 10.00 -6.90 -10.10
C ILE A 197 9.15 -6.68 -11.36
N GLY A 198 7.85 -6.47 -11.19
CA GLY A 198 6.89 -6.49 -12.29
C GLY A 198 6.96 -7.81 -13.07
N ASP A 199 7.20 -7.71 -14.37
CA ASP A 199 7.35 -8.85 -15.29
C ASP A 199 8.79 -9.35 -15.45
N THR A 200 9.75 -8.85 -14.65
CA THR A 200 11.18 -9.18 -14.78
C THR A 200 11.64 -9.97 -13.57
N VAL A 201 12.29 -11.11 -13.80
CA VAL A 201 12.81 -12.01 -12.76
C VAL A 201 14.33 -12.07 -12.88
N THR A 202 15.05 -11.77 -11.81
CA THR A 202 16.47 -12.13 -11.68
C THR A 202 16.61 -13.32 -10.76
N ALA A 203 17.27 -14.38 -11.22
CA ALA A 203 17.46 -15.62 -10.50
C ALA A 203 18.93 -16.02 -10.43
N TRP A 204 19.34 -16.59 -9.30
CA TRP A 204 20.69 -17.06 -9.04
C TRP A 204 20.67 -18.50 -8.54
N VAL A 205 21.69 -19.26 -8.91
CA VAL A 205 21.97 -20.57 -8.32
C VAL A 205 23.48 -20.81 -8.27
N ARG A 206 23.93 -21.46 -7.20
CA ARG A 206 25.29 -22.00 -7.08
C ARG A 206 25.22 -23.49 -6.75
N ILE A 207 25.89 -24.29 -7.55
CA ILE A 207 26.12 -25.72 -7.32
C ILE A 207 27.55 -25.85 -6.81
N GLN A 208 27.72 -26.44 -5.63
CA GLN A 208 29.02 -26.67 -5.00
C GLN A 208 29.27 -28.16 -4.85
N ASN A 209 30.35 -28.64 -5.45
CA ASN A 209 30.77 -30.04 -5.36
C ASN A 209 29.66 -31.05 -5.74
N GLY A 210 28.93 -30.76 -6.81
CA GLY A 210 27.88 -31.63 -7.34
C GLY A 210 28.42 -32.91 -7.97
N THR A 211 27.58 -33.94 -8.01
CA THR A 211 27.86 -35.22 -8.68
C THR A 211 27.03 -35.31 -9.95
N SER A 212 27.68 -35.13 -11.10
CA SER A 212 27.05 -35.18 -12.43
C SER A 212 27.13 -36.55 -13.09
N THR A 213 27.59 -37.59 -12.39
CA THR A 213 27.81 -38.95 -12.93
C THR A 213 26.65 -39.40 -13.81
N GLY A 214 26.95 -39.81 -15.05
CA GLY A 214 25.92 -40.26 -16.00
C GLY A 214 25.28 -39.16 -16.85
N ALA A 215 25.53 -37.87 -16.54
CA ALA A 215 25.06 -36.78 -17.38
C ALA A 215 25.78 -36.76 -18.75
N SER A 216 25.03 -36.57 -19.83
CA SER A 216 25.60 -36.47 -21.18
C SER A 216 24.74 -35.60 -22.12
N GLY A 217 25.34 -35.18 -23.24
CA GLY A 217 24.71 -34.24 -24.19
C GLY A 217 24.88 -32.78 -23.76
N ASN A 218 23.91 -31.94 -24.11
CA ASN A 218 23.90 -30.50 -23.81
C ASN A 218 23.57 -30.28 -22.34
N ALA A 219 24.32 -29.39 -21.68
CA ALA A 219 24.10 -29.06 -20.27
C ALA A 219 23.05 -27.95 -20.10
N SER A 220 22.16 -28.14 -19.14
CA SER A 220 21.17 -27.13 -18.75
C SER A 220 20.83 -27.20 -17.26
N ILE A 221 20.20 -26.15 -16.76
CA ILE A 221 19.61 -26.09 -15.43
C ILE A 221 18.12 -25.80 -15.58
N SER A 222 17.24 -26.64 -15.06
CA SER A 222 15.79 -26.46 -15.10
C SER A 222 15.22 -26.06 -13.75
N GLY A 223 13.99 -25.54 -13.74
CA GLY A 223 13.22 -25.27 -12.53
C GLY A 223 13.11 -23.79 -12.16
N LEU A 224 13.43 -22.88 -13.10
CA LEU A 224 13.25 -21.44 -12.90
C LEU A 224 11.89 -21.12 -12.26
N PRO A 225 11.81 -20.09 -11.39
CA PRO A 225 10.61 -19.80 -10.60
C PRO A 225 9.35 -19.56 -11.43
N TYR A 226 9.50 -18.94 -12.61
CA TYR A 226 8.42 -18.67 -13.55
C TYR A 226 8.82 -19.07 -14.98
N THR A 227 7.83 -19.39 -15.80
CA THR A 227 8.02 -19.65 -17.23
C THR A 227 8.43 -18.36 -17.93
N SER A 228 9.49 -18.42 -18.74
CA SER A 228 9.98 -17.27 -19.48
C SER A 228 9.03 -16.84 -20.61
N ASN A 229 9.10 -15.57 -20.97
CA ASN A 229 8.41 -15.01 -22.11
C ASN A 229 8.91 -15.63 -23.44
N ALA A 230 8.08 -15.61 -24.47
CA ALA A 230 8.34 -16.25 -25.76
C ALA A 230 9.46 -15.61 -26.61
N SER A 231 9.89 -14.36 -26.32
CA SER A 231 10.63 -13.54 -27.29
C SER A 231 11.98 -12.99 -26.84
N VAL A 232 12.45 -13.24 -25.60
CA VAL A 232 13.65 -12.59 -25.08
C VAL A 232 14.69 -13.60 -24.59
N TYR A 233 15.82 -13.66 -25.30
CA TYR A 233 17.02 -14.34 -24.84
C TYR A 233 17.82 -13.41 -23.92
N ALA A 234 17.91 -13.76 -22.65
CA ALA A 234 18.77 -13.06 -21.71
C ALA A 234 20.16 -13.69 -21.67
N VAL A 235 21.20 -12.95 -22.08
CA VAL A 235 22.60 -13.39 -21.97
C VAL A 235 23.21 -12.82 -20.69
N ASN A 236 23.71 -13.69 -19.82
CA ASN A 236 24.29 -13.32 -18.53
C ASN A 236 25.63 -14.04 -18.30
N ASP A 237 26.19 -13.90 -17.10
CA ASP A 237 27.44 -14.54 -16.71
C ASP A 237 27.21 -15.93 -16.10
N VAL A 238 28.13 -16.85 -16.37
CA VAL A 238 28.06 -18.25 -15.93
C VAL A 238 29.44 -18.84 -15.75
N PHE A 239 29.57 -19.67 -14.73
CA PHE A 239 30.71 -20.54 -14.52
C PHE A 239 30.25 -22.01 -14.43
N CYS A 240 30.95 -22.93 -15.08
CA CYS A 240 30.80 -24.37 -14.89
C CYS A 240 32.09 -25.11 -15.27
N ASN A 241 32.61 -25.98 -14.40
CA ASN A 241 33.94 -26.61 -14.58
C ASN A 241 33.94 -27.99 -15.26
N GLN A 242 32.79 -28.52 -15.70
CA GLN A 242 32.68 -29.88 -16.28
C GLN A 242 32.18 -29.90 -17.73
N LEU A 243 32.31 -28.77 -18.43
CA LEU A 243 31.87 -28.62 -19.82
C LEU A 243 33.05 -28.67 -20.78
N ASN A 244 32.74 -28.82 -22.08
CA ASN A 244 33.70 -28.91 -23.17
C ASN A 244 34.37 -27.58 -23.55
N THR A 245 34.06 -26.50 -22.84
CA THR A 245 34.59 -25.16 -23.05
C THR A 245 34.83 -24.48 -21.71
N ALA A 246 35.82 -23.59 -21.64
CA ALA A 246 36.07 -22.74 -20.49
C ALA A 246 35.28 -21.42 -20.54
N SER A 247 35.05 -20.90 -21.75
CA SER A 247 34.22 -19.72 -21.95
C SER A 247 32.77 -20.11 -22.19
N LEU A 248 31.87 -19.56 -21.38
CA LEU A 248 30.47 -19.91 -21.37
C LEU A 248 29.59 -18.66 -21.50
N LEU A 249 28.43 -18.86 -22.12
CA LEU A 249 27.30 -17.95 -22.09
C LEU A 249 26.12 -18.69 -21.47
N VAL A 250 25.16 -17.96 -20.92
CA VAL A 250 23.92 -18.54 -20.42
C VAL A 250 22.72 -17.88 -21.07
N GLN A 251 21.71 -18.67 -21.37
CA GLN A 251 20.47 -18.24 -21.99
C GLN A 251 19.27 -18.86 -21.27
N VAL A 252 18.18 -18.12 -21.12
CA VAL A 252 16.88 -18.70 -20.75
C VAL A 252 16.12 -19.09 -22.02
N ASP A 253 15.68 -20.33 -22.10
CA ASP A 253 14.90 -20.82 -23.25
C ASP A 253 13.48 -20.24 -23.21
N PRO A 254 12.94 -19.76 -24.34
CA PRO A 254 11.63 -19.10 -24.40
C PRO A 254 10.49 -20.06 -24.08
N SER A 255 9.49 -19.58 -23.35
CA SER A 255 8.34 -20.38 -22.92
C SER A 255 8.72 -21.61 -22.08
N THR A 256 9.82 -21.54 -21.34
CA THR A 256 10.28 -22.63 -20.46
C THR A 256 10.76 -22.13 -19.10
N THR A 257 11.10 -23.06 -18.21
CA THR A 257 11.81 -22.82 -16.96
C THR A 257 13.27 -23.27 -17.03
N VAL A 258 13.84 -23.31 -18.24
CA VAL A 258 15.17 -23.88 -18.52
C VAL A 258 16.19 -22.79 -18.82
N ILE A 259 17.32 -22.91 -18.16
CA ILE A 259 18.55 -22.20 -18.41
C ILE A 259 19.48 -23.10 -19.23
N ARG A 260 19.86 -22.68 -20.43
CA ARG A 260 20.81 -23.39 -21.29
C ARG A 260 22.21 -22.80 -21.15
N LEU A 261 23.20 -23.67 -21.02
CA LEU A 261 24.61 -23.29 -21.03
C LEU A 261 25.12 -23.41 -22.47
N LEU A 262 25.75 -22.35 -22.96
CA LEU A 262 26.21 -22.19 -24.33
C LEU A 262 27.72 -21.94 -24.34
N GLN A 263 28.35 -22.27 -25.46
CA GLN A 263 29.70 -21.85 -25.82
C GLN A 263 29.64 -20.41 -26.36
N GLU A 264 30.78 -19.70 -26.42
CA GLU A 264 30.85 -18.35 -27.02
C GLU A 264 30.39 -18.28 -28.48
N ASN A 265 30.49 -19.39 -29.21
CA ASN A 265 30.02 -19.49 -30.59
C ASN A 265 28.49 -19.71 -30.72
N GLY A 266 27.76 -19.68 -29.60
CA GLY A 266 26.30 -19.84 -29.56
C GLY A 266 25.79 -21.29 -29.59
N ASN A 267 26.66 -22.28 -29.78
CA ASN A 267 26.27 -23.69 -29.69
C ASN A 267 26.07 -24.10 -28.23
N ALA A 268 25.27 -25.15 -28.00
CA ALA A 268 25.13 -25.72 -26.67
C ALA A 268 26.48 -26.21 -26.12
N ALA A 269 26.76 -25.88 -24.86
CA ALA A 269 27.88 -26.45 -24.14
C ALA A 269 27.53 -27.89 -23.74
N THR A 270 28.45 -28.82 -23.95
CA THR A 270 28.23 -30.25 -23.67
C THR A 270 29.07 -30.70 -22.50
N TRP A 271 28.61 -31.73 -21.80
CA TRP A 271 29.39 -32.41 -20.77
C TRP A 271 30.71 -32.94 -21.34
N SER A 272 31.84 -32.52 -20.77
CA SER A 272 33.18 -33.04 -21.14
C SER A 272 33.60 -34.20 -20.24
N SER A 273 33.09 -34.23 -19.02
CA SER A 273 33.25 -35.30 -18.07
C SER A 273 32.04 -35.35 -17.14
N SER A 274 31.71 -36.54 -16.63
CA SER A 274 30.69 -36.74 -15.60
C SER A 274 31.35 -37.27 -14.33
N GLY A 275 30.93 -36.81 -13.16
CA GLY A 275 31.51 -37.26 -11.90
C GLY A 275 31.31 -36.27 -10.75
N ALA A 276 31.95 -36.54 -9.61
CA ALA A 276 31.99 -35.62 -8.48
C ALA A 276 32.82 -34.36 -8.81
N GLY A 277 32.64 -33.30 -8.01
CA GLY A 277 33.42 -32.07 -8.15
C GLY A 277 32.88 -31.08 -9.19
N MET A 278 31.59 -31.15 -9.52
CA MET A 278 30.96 -30.13 -10.35
C MET A 278 30.76 -28.84 -9.53
N TYR A 279 31.27 -27.73 -10.04
CA TYR A 279 31.01 -26.39 -9.54
C TYR A 279 30.39 -25.57 -10.65
N ALA A 280 29.24 -24.96 -10.36
CA ALA A 280 28.61 -24.02 -11.27
C ALA A 280 28.00 -22.85 -10.52
N SER A 281 28.02 -21.68 -11.13
CA SER A 281 27.36 -20.47 -10.65
C SER A 281 26.67 -19.82 -11.83
N VAL A 282 25.39 -19.50 -11.68
CA VAL A 282 24.57 -18.93 -12.74
C VAL A 282 23.74 -17.79 -12.18
N GLN A 283 23.72 -16.67 -12.91
CA GLN A 283 22.74 -15.61 -12.77
C GLN A 283 21.99 -15.46 -14.09
N VAL A 284 20.68 -15.29 -14.06
CA VAL A 284 19.88 -14.92 -15.23
C VAL A 284 18.85 -13.86 -14.88
N THR A 285 18.65 -12.88 -15.76
CA THR A 285 17.55 -11.91 -15.67
C THR A 285 16.64 -12.09 -16.89
N TYR A 286 15.37 -12.42 -16.72
CA TYR A 286 14.46 -12.74 -17.82
C TYR A 286 13.05 -12.16 -17.60
N LYS A 287 12.29 -12.02 -18.69
CA LYS A 287 10.88 -11.58 -18.66
C LYS A 287 9.95 -12.78 -18.53
N VAL A 288 8.81 -12.60 -17.86
CA VAL A 288 7.73 -13.61 -17.73
C VAL A 288 6.46 -13.23 -18.50
#